data_AF-L8HHB5-F1
#
_entry.id   AF-L8HHB5-F1
#
_cell.length_a   1.000
_cell.length_b   1.000
_cell.length_c   1.000
_cell.angle_alpha   90.00
_cell.angle_beta   90.00
_cell.angle_gamma   90.00
#
_symmetry.space_group_name_H-M   'P 1'
#
loop_
_entity.id
_entity.type
_entity.pdbx_description
1 polymer ?
#
loop_
_entity_poly.entity_id
_entity_poly.type
_entity_poly.pdbx_seq_one_letter_code
_entity_poly.pdbx_strand_id
1 'polypeptide(L)'
;MEEQAPPAAAAPPEVRVSIPHTEVVHEAKEWRPFVVFEIHFHVGDLDHIVHKRYSQLRSLHDQMGMMQIGLGGGGQRSYPFPNFPSANIFKDYSKPEHTESRKRELIGCGPTTTCTLANN
;
A
#
# COMPACT_ATOMS: atom_id res chain seq x y z
N MET A 1 -3.55 42.15 29.16
CA MET A 1 -2.75 40.91 28.97
C MET A 1 -3.47 40.14 27.89
N GLU A 2 -3.02 40.27 26.64
CA GLU A 2 -3.56 39.48 25.54
C GLU A 2 -2.97 38.07 25.64
N GLU A 3 -3.84 37.10 25.94
CA GLU A 3 -3.50 35.68 25.99
C GLU A 3 -3.34 35.19 24.54
N GLN A 4 -2.09 34.99 24.15
CA GLN A 4 -1.74 34.51 22.81
C GLN A 4 -2.12 33.03 22.73
N ALA A 5 -3.15 32.72 21.93
CA ALA A 5 -3.58 31.35 21.68
C ALA A 5 -2.40 30.51 21.14
N PRO A 6 -2.24 29.25 21.58
CA PRO A 6 -1.15 28.41 21.11
C PRO A 6 -1.23 28.21 19.59
N PRO A 7 -0.09 28.16 18.88
CA PRO A 7 -0.08 27.91 17.44
C PRO A 7 -0.78 26.57 17.16
N ALA A 8 -1.80 26.60 16.30
CA ALA A 8 -2.47 25.40 15.84
C ALA A 8 -1.41 24.44 15.27
N ALA A 9 -1.26 23.27 15.90
CA ALA A 9 -0.35 22.24 15.41
C ALA A 9 -0.71 21.96 13.94
N ALA A 10 0.27 22.10 13.04
CA ALA A 10 0.08 21.81 11.63
C ALA A 10 -0.49 20.39 11.51
N ALA A 11 -1.64 20.26 10.85
CA ALA A 11 -2.26 18.95 10.62
C ALA A 11 -1.23 18.05 9.92
N PRO A 12 -1.12 16.76 10.29
CA PRO A 12 -0.22 15.84 9.61
C PRO A 12 -0.57 15.83 8.12
N PRO A 13 0.45 15.76 7.23
CA PRO A 13 0.21 15.76 5.80
C PRO A 13 -0.71 14.59 5.45
N GLU A 14 -1.78 14.88 4.72
CA GLU A 14 -2.69 13.85 4.24
C GLU A 14 -1.92 12.95 3.26
N VAL A 15 -1.85 11.66 3.58
CA VAL A 15 -1.24 10.65 2.72
C VAL A 15 -2.34 9.84 2.06
N ARG A 16 -2.39 9.86 0.73
CA ARG A 16 -3.29 9.00 -0.06
C ARG A 16 -2.46 8.07 -0.93
N VAL A 17 -2.94 6.84 -1.09
CA VAL A 17 -2.28 5.83 -1.93
C VAL A 17 -3.29 5.34 -2.95
N SER A 18 -2.89 5.28 -4.22
CA SER A 18 -3.69 4.69 -5.28
C SER A 18 -2.83 3.80 -6.18
N ILE A 19 -3.49 2.89 -6.90
CA ILE A 19 -2.83 2.02 -7.88
C ILE A 19 -3.62 2.16 -9.19
N PRO A 20 -3.41 3.21 -10.00
CA PRO A 20 -4.26 3.46 -11.16
C PRO A 20 -4.09 2.38 -12.24
N HIS A 21 -2.89 1.83 -12.38
CA HIS A 21 -2.53 0.91 -13.45
C HIS A 21 -1.85 -0.37 -12.95
N THR A 22 -2.09 -1.48 -13.65
CA THR A 22 -1.39 -2.75 -13.45
C THR A 22 -1.01 -3.34 -14.81
N GLU A 23 0.21 -3.86 -14.91
CA GLU A 23 0.77 -4.43 -16.13
C GLU A 23 1.18 -5.88 -15.91
N VAL A 24 0.85 -6.76 -16.87
CA VAL A 24 1.33 -8.15 -16.90
C VAL A 24 2.58 -8.22 -17.76
N VAL A 25 3.72 -8.38 -17.12
CA VAL A 25 5.04 -8.38 -17.77
C VAL A 25 5.47 -9.82 -18.07
N HIS A 26 5.96 -10.02 -19.29
CA HIS A 26 6.57 -11.28 -19.76
C HIS A 26 8.07 -11.05 -20.00
N GLU A 27 8.90 -11.26 -18.96
CA GLU A 27 10.36 -11.16 -19.13
C GLU A 27 10.96 -12.49 -19.56
N ALA A 28 11.88 -12.47 -20.54
CA ALA A 28 12.57 -13.68 -21.02
C ALA A 28 13.38 -14.41 -19.94
N LYS A 29 13.75 -13.72 -18.84
CA LYS A 29 14.50 -14.28 -17.71
C LYS A 29 13.62 -14.95 -16.65
N GLU A 30 12.32 -14.68 -16.66
CA GLU A 30 11.36 -15.22 -15.69
C GLU A 30 10.51 -16.28 -16.39
N TRP A 31 10.41 -17.48 -15.80
CA TRP A 31 9.70 -18.59 -16.44
C TRP A 31 8.17 -18.41 -16.44
N ARG A 32 7.66 -17.43 -15.70
CA ARG A 32 6.23 -17.12 -15.61
C ARG A 32 6.01 -15.61 -15.71
N PRO A 33 4.90 -15.17 -16.32
CA PRO A 33 4.52 -13.77 -16.29
C PRO A 33 4.27 -13.32 -14.85
N PHE A 34 4.54 -12.05 -14.59
CA PHE A 34 4.30 -11.44 -13.29
C PHE A 34 3.62 -10.08 -13.46
N VAL A 35 2.97 -9.63 -12.38
CA VAL A 35 2.23 -8.37 -12.37
C VAL A 35 3.07 -7.28 -11.72
N VAL A 36 3.16 -6.14 -12.39
CA VAL A 36 3.73 -4.90 -11.88
C VAL A 36 2.59 -3.93 -11.58
N PHE A 37 2.63 -3.34 -10.39
CA PHE A 37 1.67 -2.35 -9.92
C PHE A 37 2.32 -0.97 -10.03
N GLU A 38 1.65 -0.04 -10.68
CA GLU A 38 1.98 1.38 -10.61
C GLU A 38 1.28 1.97 -9.39
N ILE A 39 2.06 2.40 -8.39
CA ILE A 39 1.58 2.88 -7.10
C ILE A 39 1.87 4.37 -7.01
N HIS A 40 0.84 5.16 -6.77
CA HIS A 40 0.92 6.61 -6.58
C HIS A 40 0.77 6.90 -5.08
N PHE A 41 1.76 7.60 -4.52
CA PHE A 41 1.71 8.17 -3.18
C PHE A 41 1.52 9.67 -3.30
N HIS A 42 0.38 10.16 -2.84
CA HIS A 42 0.08 11.58 -2.73
C HIS A 42 0.34 12.00 -1.29
N VAL A 43 1.33 12.86 -1.06
CA VAL A 43 1.72 13.36 0.27
C VAL A 43 1.66 14.88 0.25
N GLY A 44 0.51 15.44 0.68
CA GLY A 44 0.23 16.86 0.45
C GLY A 44 0.20 17.19 -1.05
N ASP A 45 1.09 18.08 -1.49
CA ASP A 45 1.21 18.48 -2.91
C ASP A 45 2.26 17.65 -3.69
N LEU A 46 2.84 16.62 -3.06
CA LEU A 46 3.87 15.78 -3.67
C LEU A 46 3.28 14.46 -4.17
N ASP A 47 3.52 14.17 -5.44
CA ASP A 47 3.17 12.90 -6.08
C ASP A 47 4.42 12.06 -6.33
N HIS A 48 4.44 10.85 -5.76
CA HIS A 48 5.49 9.86 -6.00
C HIS A 48 4.90 8.63 -6.68
N ILE A 49 5.42 8.31 -7.86
CA ILE A 49 5.01 7.13 -8.63
C ILE A 49 6.11 6.08 -8.54
N VAL A 50 5.74 4.85 -8.19
CA VAL A 50 6.65 3.70 -8.19
C VAL A 50 6.03 2.50 -8.88
N HIS A 51 6.86 1.72 -9.55
CA HIS A 51 6.48 0.44 -10.15
C HIS A 51 7.07 -0.70 -9.33
N LYS A 52 6.21 -1.57 -8.79
CA LYS A 52 6.65 -2.71 -7.96
C LYS A 52 5.86 -3.96 -8.29
N ARG A 53 6.55 -5.11 -8.30
CA ARG A 53 5.88 -6.42 -8.36
C ARG A 53 5.45 -6.88 -6.96
N TYR A 54 4.50 -7.80 -6.91
CA TYR A 54 3.95 -8.32 -5.66
C TYR A 54 5.01 -8.81 -4.66
N SER A 55 6.01 -9.55 -5.14
CA SER A 55 7.06 -10.10 -4.28
C SER A 55 7.96 -9.02 -3.67
N GLN A 56 8.17 -7.89 -4.36
CA GLN A 56 8.91 -6.75 -3.80
C GLN A 56 8.11 -6.07 -2.69
N LEU A 57 6.80 -5.87 -2.90
CA LEU A 57 5.91 -5.33 -1.87
C LEU A 57 5.84 -6.26 -0.66
N ARG A 58 5.83 -7.58 -0.89
CA ARG A 58 5.88 -8.58 0.18
C ARG A 58 7.16 -8.47 0.99
N SER A 59 8.32 -8.39 0.33
CA SER A 59 9.60 -8.22 1.02
C SER A 59 9.64 -6.92 1.84
N LEU A 60 9.09 -5.82 1.32
CA LEU A 60 8.98 -4.55 2.06
C LEU A 60 8.09 -4.71 3.30
N HIS A 61 6.95 -5.38 3.16
CA HIS A 61 6.04 -5.67 4.27
C HIS A 61 6.70 -6.51 5.36
N ASP A 62 7.37 -7.60 4.99
CA ASP A 62 8.07 -8.46 5.95
C ASP A 62 9.18 -7.67 6.69
N GLN A 63 9.94 -6.81 5.99
CA GLN A 63 10.95 -5.94 6.61
C GLN A 63 10.35 -4.92 7.59
N MET A 64 9.26 -4.26 7.21
CA MET A 64 8.56 -3.29 8.07
C MET A 64 7.96 -3.97 9.30
N GLY A 65 7.39 -5.17 9.15
CA GLY A 65 6.85 -5.95 10.26
C GLY A 65 7.92 -6.32 11.28
N MET A 66 9.12 -6.71 10.83
CA MET A 66 10.25 -7.02 11.72
C MET A 66 10.76 -5.78 12.47
N MET A 67 10.77 -4.61 11.82
CA MET A 67 11.16 -3.35 12.47
C MET A 67 10.16 -2.92 13.56
N GLN A 68 8.85 -3.12 13.34
CA GLN A 68 7.85 -2.82 14.37
C GLN A 68 8.03 -3.71 15.61
N ILE A 69 8.43 -4.97 15.43
CA ILE A 69 8.76 -5.89 16.53
C ILE A 69 10.05 -5.45 17.24
N GLY A 70 11.06 -4.99 16.50
CA GLY A 70 12.34 -4.53 17.05
C GLY A 70 12.29 -3.19 17.80
N LEU A 71 11.30 -2.33 17.51
CA LEU A 71 11.14 -1.00 18.12
C LEU A 71 10.10 -0.97 19.27
N GLY A 72 9.52 -2.11 19.64
CA GLY A 72 8.27 -2.21 20.43
C GLY A 72 8.38 -2.71 21.87
N GLY A 73 9.45 -2.38 22.61
CA GLY A 73 9.60 -2.70 24.04
C GLY A 73 9.04 -1.64 25.02
N GLY A 74 8.23 -0.69 24.56
CA GLY A 74 7.81 0.44 25.40
C GLY A 74 6.46 1.05 25.04
N GLY A 75 5.39 0.53 25.63
CA GLY A 75 4.22 1.30 26.12
C GLY A 75 3.32 2.09 25.16
N GLN A 76 3.62 2.25 23.88
CA GLN A 76 2.71 2.90 22.93
C GLN A 76 1.81 1.87 22.24
N ARG A 77 0.53 2.25 22.06
CA ARG A 77 -0.54 1.47 21.42
C ARG A 77 -0.05 0.87 20.09
N SER A 78 0.43 -0.37 20.12
CA SER A 78 0.79 -1.12 18.92
C SER A 78 -0.48 -1.46 18.16
N TYR A 79 -0.90 -0.61 17.23
CA TYR A 79 -1.83 -1.04 16.20
C TYR A 79 -1.20 -2.26 15.50
N PRO A 80 -1.97 -3.34 15.28
CA PRO A 80 -1.45 -4.52 14.63
C PRO A 80 -0.91 -4.14 13.26
N PHE A 81 0.30 -4.59 12.94
CA PHE A 81 0.84 -4.45 11.59
C PHE A 81 -0.18 -5.04 10.60
N PRO A 82 -0.57 -4.30 9.55
CA PRO A 82 -1.62 -4.77 8.64
C PRO A 82 -1.21 -6.10 8.02
N ASN A 83 -2.16 -7.02 7.83
CA ASN A 83 -1.87 -8.27 7.14
C ASN A 83 -1.55 -8.01 5.66
N PHE A 84 -0.55 -8.70 5.12
CA PHE A 84 -0.30 -8.68 3.68
C PHE A 84 -1.25 -9.68 2.98
N PRO A 85 -1.82 -9.34 1.82
CA PRO A 85 -2.63 -10.27 1.05
C PRO A 85 -1.90 -11.59 0.76
N SER A 86 -2.65 -12.66 0.48
CA SER A 86 -2.05 -13.96 0.18
C SER A 86 -1.68 -14.09 -1.30
N ALA A 87 -0.49 -14.63 -1.56
CA ALA A 87 -0.03 -14.92 -2.91
C ALA A 87 -0.87 -16.00 -3.60
N ASN A 88 -1.46 -16.92 -2.82
CA ASN A 88 -2.02 -18.19 -3.30
C ASN A 88 -3.45 -18.10 -3.85
N ILE A 89 -4.15 -16.99 -3.67
CA ILE A 89 -5.59 -16.89 -4.00
C ILE A 89 -5.81 -16.77 -5.52
N PHE A 90 -4.80 -16.35 -6.28
CA PHE A 90 -4.96 -16.03 -7.70
C PHE A 90 -3.88 -16.71 -8.53
N LYS A 91 -4.26 -17.84 -9.17
CA LYS A 91 -3.36 -18.68 -9.97
C LYS A 91 -3.19 -18.20 -11.41
N ASP A 92 -3.99 -17.23 -11.84
CA ASP A 92 -4.05 -16.80 -13.23
C ASP A 92 -4.07 -15.27 -13.35
N TYR A 93 -2.90 -14.70 -13.68
CA TYR A 93 -2.73 -13.26 -13.91
C TYR A 93 -3.19 -12.80 -15.30
N SER A 94 -3.59 -13.73 -16.18
CA SER A 94 -4.19 -13.37 -17.48
C SER A 94 -5.63 -12.85 -17.33
N LYS A 95 -6.24 -13.04 -16.16
CA LYS A 95 -7.60 -12.57 -15.86
C LYS A 95 -7.56 -11.24 -15.10
N PRO A 96 -8.14 -10.14 -15.64
CA PRO A 96 -8.09 -8.82 -15.01
C PRO A 96 -8.80 -8.75 -13.65
N GLU A 97 -9.78 -9.62 -13.38
CA GLU A 97 -10.47 -9.68 -12.08
C GLU A 97 -9.54 -10.04 -10.93
N HIS A 98 -8.53 -10.88 -11.20
CA HIS A 98 -7.57 -11.34 -10.22
C HIS A 98 -6.55 -10.24 -9.86
N THR A 99 -6.18 -9.40 -10.83
CA THR A 99 -5.29 -8.26 -10.60
C THR A 99 -6.00 -7.13 -9.87
N GLU A 100 -7.26 -6.84 -10.23
CA GLU A 100 -8.08 -5.82 -9.56
C GLU A 100 -8.44 -6.19 -8.11
N SER A 101 -8.78 -7.45 -7.82
CA SER A 101 -9.00 -7.90 -6.43
C SER A 101 -7.75 -7.71 -5.59
N ARG A 102 -6.58 -8.05 -6.13
CA ARG A 102 -5.30 -7.90 -5.43
C ARG A 102 -4.94 -6.43 -5.21
N LYS A 103 -5.20 -5.57 -6.19
CA LYS A 103 -5.03 -4.11 -6.07
C LYS A 103 -5.84 -3.55 -4.90
N ARG A 104 -7.11 -3.97 -4.76
CA ARG A 104 -7.96 -3.54 -3.63
C ARG A 104 -7.38 -3.99 -2.29
N GLU A 105 -6.96 -5.24 -2.15
CA GLU A 105 -6.37 -5.74 -0.91
C GLU A 105 -5.05 -5.02 -0.56
N LEU A 106 -4.20 -4.70 -1.53
CA LEU A 106 -2.94 -3.97 -1.31
C LEU A 106 -3.15 -2.54 -0.79
N ILE A 107 -4.26 -1.89 -1.16
CA ILE A 107 -4.62 -0.54 -0.69
C ILE A 107 -5.36 -0.61 0.68
N GLY A 108 -5.69 -1.82 1.17
CA GLY A 108 -6.46 -2.02 2.41
C GLY A 108 -7.98 -1.95 2.21
N CYS A 109 -8.44 -2.00 0.97
CA CYS A 109 -9.85 -2.02 0.59
C CYS A 109 -10.40 -3.45 0.64
N GLY A 110 -10.47 -4.02 1.83
CA GLY A 110 -11.12 -5.31 2.05
C GLY A 110 -12.64 -5.21 1.83
N PRO A 111 -13.37 -6.34 1.80
CA PRO A 111 -14.83 -6.35 1.65
C PRO A 111 -15.57 -5.59 2.78
N THR A 112 -14.90 -5.29 3.88
CA THR A 112 -15.42 -4.58 5.06
C THR A 112 -14.92 -3.14 5.19
N THR A 113 -14.07 -2.65 4.27
CA THR A 113 -13.46 -1.32 4.36
C THR A 113 -13.86 -0.50 3.13
N THR A 114 -14.71 0.52 3.35
CA THR A 114 -15.16 1.43 2.31
C THR A 114 -13.97 2.24 1.79
N CYS A 115 -13.46 1.86 0.63
CA CYS A 115 -12.56 2.71 -0.12
C CYS A 115 -13.35 3.51 -1.13
N THR A 116 -13.22 4.83 -1.07
CA THR A 116 -13.63 5.72 -2.14
C THR A 116 -12.71 5.44 -3.32
N LEU A 117 -13.16 4.60 -4.27
CA LEU A 117 -12.55 4.58 -5.59
C LEU A 117 -12.73 5.99 -6.15
N ALA A 118 -11.64 6.76 -6.19
CA ALA A 118 -11.61 7.95 -7.01
C ALA A 118 -11.69 7.46 -8.46
N ASN A 119 -12.90 7.44 -9.02
CA ASN A 119 -13.11 7.29 -10.45
C ASN A 119 -12.46 8.50 -11.12
N ASN A 120 -11.43 8.27 -11.93
CA ASN A 120 -11.16 9.11 -13.08
C ASN A 120 -11.97 8.56 -14.25
#